data_AF-A0A654BX29-F1
#
_entry.id   AF-A0A654BX29-F1
#
_cell.length_a   1.000
_cell.length_b   1.000
_cell.length_c   1.000
_cell.angle_alpha   90.00
_cell.angle_beta   90.00
_cell.angle_gamma   90.00
#
_symmetry.space_group_name_H-M   'P 1'
#
loop_
_entity.id
_entity.type
_entity.pdbx_description
1 polymer ?
#
loop_
_entity_poly.entity_id
_entity_poly.type
_entity_poly.pdbx_seq_one_letter_code
_entity_poly.pdbx_strand_id
1 'polypeptide(L)' 'MTAKKYISITRTSKATATRDLQRLQELGIVEQLGHGRSVRYELILS' A
#
# COMPACT_ATOMS: atom_id res chain seq x y z
N MET A 1 4.82 4.57 -1.66
CA MET A 1 4.64 3.22 -2.25
C MET A 1 3.28 3.12 -2.93
N THR A 2 3.23 2.83 -4.23
CA THR A 2 1.95 2.58 -4.93
C THR A 2 1.67 1.08 -4.97
N ALA A 3 0.40 0.69 -5.21
CA ALA A 3 0.05 -0.72 -5.39
C ALA A 3 0.90 -1.40 -6.48
N LYS A 4 1.22 -0.67 -7.58
CA LYS A 4 2.11 -1.17 -8.64
C LYS A 4 3.51 -1.48 -8.13
N LYS A 5 4.07 -0.63 -7.25
CA LYS A 5 5.38 -0.86 -6.62
C LYS A 5 5.33 -2.06 -5.67
N TYR A 6 4.28 -2.18 -4.87
CA TYR A 6 4.08 -3.33 -3.98
C TYR A 6 4.05 -4.65 -4.77
N ILE A 7 3.26 -4.69 -5.85
CA ILE A 7 3.18 -5.84 -6.78
C ILE A 7 4.56 -6.21 -7.33
N SER A 8 5.39 -5.23 -7.72
CA SER A 8 6.72 -5.54 -8.26
C SER A 8 7.66 -6.19 -7.24
N ILE A 9 7.47 -5.90 -5.94
CA ILE A 9 8.28 -6.43 -4.85
C ILE A 9 7.78 -7.82 -4.43
N THR A 10 6.48 -7.95 -4.19
CA THR A 10 5.87 -9.17 -3.64
C THR A 10 5.44 -10.17 -4.71
N ARG A 11 5.42 -9.74 -5.98
CA ARG A 11 4.95 -10.52 -7.15
C ARG A 11 3.50 -11.01 -6.99
N THR A 12 2.68 -10.32 -6.19
CA THR A 12 1.28 -10.67 -5.97
C THR A 12 0.34 -10.01 -6.99
N SER A 13 -0.91 -10.49 -7.05
CA SER A 13 -1.94 -9.86 -7.90
C SER A 13 -2.30 -8.45 -7.41
N LYS A 14 -2.88 -7.63 -8.29
CA LYS A 14 -3.37 -6.29 -7.91
C LYS A 14 -4.41 -6.34 -6.77
N ALA A 15 -5.32 -7.31 -6.79
CA ALA A 15 -6.33 -7.47 -5.76
C ALA A 15 -5.70 -7.82 -4.40
N THR A 16 -4.72 -8.72 -4.40
CA THR A 16 -3.97 -9.09 -3.18
C THR A 16 -3.16 -7.91 -2.67
N ALA A 17 -2.36 -7.25 -3.52
CA ALA A 17 -1.57 -6.08 -3.13
C ALA A 17 -2.40 -4.95 -2.53
N THR A 18 -3.62 -4.72 -3.04
CA THR A 18 -4.49 -3.67 -2.51
C THR A 18 -5.02 -4.03 -1.12
N ARG A 19 -5.41 -5.29 -0.90
CA ARG A 19 -5.83 -5.79 0.42
C ARG A 19 -4.69 -5.78 1.43
N ASP A 20 -3.49 -6.18 1.03
CA ASP A 20 -2.32 -6.16 1.90
C ASP A 20 -2.01 -4.73 2.35
N LEU A 21 -2.00 -3.76 1.43
CA LEU A 21 -1.75 -2.35 1.75
C LEU A 21 -2.82 -1.76 2.67
N GLN A 22 -4.09 -2.10 2.47
CA GLN A 22 -5.17 -1.73 3.39
C GLN A 22 -4.95 -2.34 4.77
N ARG A 23 -4.55 -3.62 4.83
CA ARG A 23 -4.27 -4.28 6.11
C ARG A 23 -3.08 -3.66 6.83
N LEU A 24 -2.00 -3.35 6.11
CA LEU A 24 -0.84 -2.66 6.68
C LEU A 24 -1.20 -1.26 7.18
N GLN A 25 -2.14 -0.57 6.52
CA GLN A 25 -2.67 0.70 6.98
C GLN A 25 -3.49 0.55 8.26
N GLU A 26 -4.40 -0.43 8.33
CA GLU A 26 -5.16 -0.75 9.55
C GLU A 26 -4.25 -1.08 10.74
N LEU A 27 -3.11 -1.71 10.47
CA LEU A 27 -2.10 -2.04 11.48
C LEU A 27 -1.21 -0.85 11.88
N GLY A 28 -1.38 0.32 11.25
CA GLY A 28 -0.57 1.51 11.53
C GLY A 28 0.89 1.40 11.06
N ILE A 29 1.18 0.49 10.13
CA ILE A 29 2.54 0.30 9.57
C ILE A 29 2.79 1.25 8.40
N VAL A 30 1.74 1.53 7.62
CA VAL A 30 1.78 2.49 6.51
C VAL A 30 0.67 3.51 6.64
N GLU A 31 0.93 4.73 6.18
CA GLU A 31 -0.08 5.77 6.05
C GLU A 31 -0.51 5.90 4.59
N GLN A 32 -1.82 5.95 4.34
CA GLN A 32 -2.36 6.25 3.02
C GLN A 32 -2.38 7.76 2.79
N LEU A 33 -1.71 8.20 1.74
CA LEU A 33 -1.62 9.58 1.31
C LEU A 33 -2.31 9.77 -0.05
N GLY A 34 -3.16 10.79 -0.11
CA GLY A 34 -3.95 11.12 -1.30
C GLY A 34 -5.16 10.20 -1.51
N HIS A 35 -5.98 10.52 -2.51
CA HIS A 35 -7.21 9.80 -2.83
C HIS A 35 -7.29 9.45 -4.32
N GLY A 36 -8.12 8.46 -4.66
CA GLY A 36 -8.41 8.08 -6.04
C GLY A 36 -7.17 7.60 -6.81
N ARG A 37 -6.89 8.25 -7.95
CA ARG A 37 -5.78 7.85 -8.86
C ARG A 37 -4.39 8.20 -8.32
N SER A 38 -4.31 9.07 -7.32
CA SER A 38 -3.04 9.53 -6.73
C SER A 38 -2.75 8.90 -5.36
N VAL A 39 -3.37 7.75 -5.07
CA VAL A 39 -3.15 7.04 -3.81
C VAL A 39 -1.70 6.51 -3.74
N ARG A 40 -1.04 6.83 -2.64
CA ARG A 40 0.27 6.30 -2.29
C ARG A 40 0.29 5.95 -0.81
N TYR A 41 1.12 5.00 -0.43
CA TYR A 41 1.33 4.56 0.94
C TYR A 41 2.74 4.90 1.39
N GLU A 42 2.93 5.52 2.55
CA GLU A 42 4.25 5.78 3.12
C GLU A 42 4.45 4.94 4.38
N LEU A 43 5.68 4.50 4.62
CA LEU A 43 6.00 3.73 5.82
C LEU A 43 6.08 4.67 7.00
N ILE A 44 5.41 4.32 8.09
CA ILE A 44 5.51 5.04 9.35
C ILE A 44 6.80 4.55 10.02
N LEU A 45 7.81 5.40 10.03
CA LEU A 45 9.07 5.17 10.75
C LEU A 45 9.04 6.06 11.99
N SER A 46 8.69 5.46 13.13
CA SER A 46 8.71 6.07 14.46
C SER A 46 10.05 5.88 15.15
#